data_AF-A0A395RVQ3-F1
#
_entry.id   AF-A0A395RVQ3-F1
#
_cell.length_a   1.000
_cell.length_b   1.000
_cell.length_c   1.000
_cell.angle_alpha   90.00
_cell.angle_beta   90.00
_cell.angle_gamma   90.00
#
_symmetry.space_group_name_H-M   'P 1'
#
loop_
_entity.id
_entity.type
_entity.pdbx_description
1 polymer ?
#
loop_
_entity_poly.entity_id
_entity_poly.type
_entity_poly.pdbx_seq_one_letter_code
_entity_poly.pdbx_strand_id
1 'polypeptide(L)'
;MYRPDLLAFLLPLLATPALAAETLDCGKIRADGHTFDLSKLGGPHSVVTTRYRPNPPEHYNTTYTLDVCKPLKKSGGKKSPECPNGTRVCAITHLLKSDEDKKETDEVTNVVAIAGNLENAGGSRFEWTPTRLSTAESNSDKKKEGLRLVLTGGKDPLSGPSKEKTDQKAIVEFICDPDREGTEGEWVSEEKYEKRADEKKDDDKKEDGDDKDEGESTLEHQLKHENASLIWDGFENEKDARILRLTWHTKYACEKKEESGGGSDDGGDSSSSHWGFFTWFILIAFLLIAGYLIFSSWINFTRYGARGWDLLPHSDTIRDIPYLLKDFIRRILNTVQGTGSRGGYSAV
;
A
#
# COMPACT_ATOMS: atom_id res chain seq x y z
N MET A 1 82.91 5.81 6.34
CA MET A 1 81.71 6.12 5.52
C MET A 1 80.58 5.24 6.04
N TYR A 2 79.76 5.77 6.96
CA TYR A 2 78.58 5.12 7.51
C TYR A 2 77.36 5.84 6.95
N ARG A 3 76.42 5.11 6.32
CA ARG A 3 75.10 5.63 5.93
C ARG A 3 74.12 5.34 7.07
N PRO A 4 73.27 6.29 7.48
CA PRO A 4 72.21 6.00 8.44
C PRO A 4 70.95 5.50 7.73
N ASP A 5 70.25 4.61 8.43
CA ASP A 5 69.03 3.91 8.04
C ASP A 5 67.82 4.84 7.88
N LEU A 6 67.02 4.55 6.85
CA LEU A 6 65.70 5.13 6.61
C LEU A 6 64.66 4.37 7.43
N LEU A 7 64.11 5.03 8.45
CA LEU A 7 62.96 4.59 9.25
C LEU A 7 61.70 4.48 8.37
N ALA A 8 61.18 3.26 8.25
CA ALA A 8 59.87 2.98 7.67
C ALA A 8 58.77 3.32 8.69
N PHE A 9 58.01 4.39 8.43
CA PHE A 9 56.76 4.67 9.13
C PHE A 9 55.62 3.84 8.51
N LEU A 10 55.20 2.79 9.21
CA LEU A 10 53.94 2.08 8.96
C LEU A 10 52.83 2.76 9.78
N LEU A 11 51.95 3.51 9.10
CA LEU A 11 50.69 4.01 9.67
C LEU A 11 49.62 2.91 9.60
N PRO A 12 48.96 2.54 10.72
CA PRO A 12 47.80 1.67 10.68
C PRO A 12 46.57 2.49 10.26
N LEU A 13 45.93 2.09 9.15
CA LEU A 13 44.66 2.65 8.69
C LEU A 13 43.55 2.15 9.63
N LEU A 14 43.17 2.96 10.61
CA LEU A 14 41.96 2.74 11.42
C LEU A 14 40.74 2.85 10.50
N ALA A 15 40.16 1.71 10.13
CA ALA A 15 38.82 1.66 9.55
C ALA A 15 37.82 2.15 10.60
N THR A 16 37.39 3.40 10.48
CA THR A 16 36.25 3.91 11.22
C THR A 16 34.99 3.22 10.69
N PRO A 17 34.21 2.51 11.52
CA PRO A 17 32.90 2.05 11.09
C PRO A 17 32.06 3.30 10.81
N ALA A 18 31.67 3.49 9.55
CA ALA A 18 30.67 4.48 9.20
C ALA A 18 29.38 4.09 9.93
N LEU A 19 29.02 4.85 10.97
CA LEU A 19 27.68 4.82 11.52
C LEU A 19 26.75 5.32 10.41
N ALA A 20 26.17 4.39 9.65
CA ALA A 20 25.05 4.70 8.81
C ALA A 20 23.94 5.21 9.75
N ALA A 21 23.60 6.50 9.62
CA ALA A 21 22.28 6.93 10.02
C ALA A 21 21.32 6.09 9.18
N GLU A 22 20.70 5.07 9.78
CA GLU A 22 19.67 4.27 9.11
C GLU A 22 18.48 5.18 8.82
N THR A 23 18.55 5.86 7.69
CA THR A 23 17.42 6.54 7.10
C THR A 23 16.46 5.45 6.65
N LEU A 24 15.24 5.44 7.20
CA LEU A 24 14.16 4.62 6.69
C LEU A 24 14.01 4.86 5.18
N ASP A 25 14.41 3.87 4.38
CA ASP A 25 14.25 3.87 2.93
C ASP A 25 12.85 3.33 2.60
N CYS A 26 11.90 4.25 2.39
CA CYS A 26 10.53 3.89 2.03
C CYS A 26 10.41 3.04 0.76
N GLY A 27 11.41 3.07 -0.14
CA GLY A 27 11.38 2.25 -1.35
C GLY A 27 11.71 0.77 -1.09
N LYS A 28 12.29 0.45 0.07
CA LYS A 28 12.84 -0.88 0.38
C LYS A 28 12.66 -1.26 1.84
N ILE A 29 11.43 -1.18 2.34
CA ILE A 29 11.11 -1.61 3.70
C ILE A 29 11.01 -3.14 3.73
N ARG A 30 11.92 -3.81 4.44
CA ARG A 30 11.94 -5.27 4.52
C ARG A 30 11.29 -5.77 5.79
N ALA A 31 10.37 -6.73 5.65
CA ALA A 31 9.79 -7.48 6.77
C ALA A 31 9.59 -8.95 6.37
N ASP A 32 10.13 -9.89 7.15
CA ASP A 32 9.99 -11.33 6.96
C ASP A 32 10.23 -11.81 5.51
N GLY A 33 11.29 -11.30 4.89
CA GLY A 33 11.70 -11.66 3.52
C GLY A 33 10.95 -10.92 2.41
N HIS A 34 9.85 -10.22 2.71
CA HIS A 34 9.12 -9.39 1.76
C HIS A 34 9.63 -7.94 1.79
N THR A 35 9.58 -7.26 0.63
CA THR A 35 9.97 -5.85 0.51
C THR A 35 8.78 -5.01 0.08
N PHE A 36 8.41 -4.04 0.92
CA PHE A 36 7.36 -3.06 0.66
C PHE A 36 7.96 -1.75 0.14
N ASP A 37 7.26 -1.10 -0.80
CA ASP A 37 7.59 0.23 -1.32
C ASP A 37 6.47 1.22 -0.96
N LEU A 38 6.71 2.03 0.08
CA LEU A 38 5.82 3.10 0.55
C LEU A 38 6.24 4.48 0.02
N SER A 39 7.16 4.56 -0.95
CA SER A 39 7.68 5.85 -1.43
C SER A 39 6.60 6.79 -1.99
N LYS A 40 5.52 6.20 -2.51
CA LYS A 40 4.35 6.91 -3.05
C LYS A 40 3.50 7.58 -1.96
N LEU A 41 3.53 7.07 -0.73
CA LEU A 41 2.94 7.68 0.47
C LEU A 41 3.88 8.67 1.16
N GLY A 42 5.00 9.04 0.53
CA GLY A 42 5.89 10.04 1.09
C GLY A 42 5.25 11.43 1.08
N GLY A 43 5.52 12.23 2.10
CA GLY A 43 4.92 13.55 2.28
C GLY A 43 4.12 13.63 3.58
N PRO A 44 3.70 14.84 3.98
CA PRO A 44 2.87 15.02 5.17
C PRO A 44 1.44 14.57 4.89
N HIS A 45 0.96 13.61 5.67
CA HIS A 45 -0.43 13.15 5.72
C HIS A 45 -1.00 13.48 7.09
N SER A 46 -2.28 13.89 7.16
CA SER A 46 -2.87 14.32 8.43
C SER A 46 -4.23 13.70 8.72
N VAL A 47 -4.48 13.45 10.00
CA VAL A 47 -5.82 13.16 10.52
C VAL A 47 -6.16 14.18 11.59
N VAL A 48 -7.42 14.62 11.61
CA VAL A 48 -7.92 15.53 12.64
C VAL A 48 -8.91 14.77 13.50
N THR A 49 -8.75 14.89 14.80
CA THR A 49 -9.70 14.39 15.79
C THR A 49 -10.32 15.55 16.55
N THR A 50 -11.54 15.34 17.04
CA THR A 50 -12.19 16.30 17.93
C THR A 50 -12.61 15.62 19.23
N ARG A 51 -12.59 16.39 20.32
CA ARG A 51 -12.98 15.95 21.65
C ARG A 51 -13.64 17.11 22.40
N TYR A 52 -14.78 16.84 23.01
CA TYR A 52 -15.43 17.76 23.91
C TYR A 52 -15.11 17.46 25.38
N ARG A 53 -14.93 18.50 26.18
CA ARG A 53 -14.84 18.43 27.63
C ARG A 53 -15.99 19.26 28.20
N PRO A 54 -16.91 18.70 29.01
CA PRO A 54 -18.09 19.44 29.46
C PRO A 54 -17.83 20.37 30.65
N ASN A 55 -16.74 20.18 31.41
CA ASN A 55 -16.52 20.88 32.68
C ASN A 55 -15.04 21.32 32.85
N PRO A 56 -14.70 22.59 32.54
CA PRO A 56 -15.51 23.57 31.80
C PRO A 56 -15.77 23.13 30.35
N PRO A 57 -16.81 23.66 29.66
CA PRO A 57 -17.11 23.35 28.27
C PRO A 57 -15.97 23.83 27.35
N GLU A 58 -15.20 22.90 26.81
CA GLU A 58 -14.02 23.12 25.98
C GLU A 58 -14.02 22.13 24.81
N HIS A 59 -13.77 22.62 23.58
CA HIS A 59 -13.59 21.76 22.41
C HIS A 59 -12.11 21.71 22.05
N TYR A 60 -11.61 20.50 21.86
CA TYR A 60 -10.24 20.26 21.47
C TYR A 60 -10.20 19.61 20.10
N ASN A 61 -9.45 20.20 19.17
CA ASN A 61 -9.09 19.57 17.92
C ASN A 61 -7.63 19.16 17.96
N THR A 62 -7.33 17.89 17.70
CA THR A 62 -5.94 17.43 17.58
C THR A 62 -5.65 17.06 16.14
N THR A 63 -4.65 17.70 15.55
CA THR A 63 -4.11 17.33 14.24
C THR A 63 -2.91 16.41 14.44
N TYR A 64 -3.00 15.19 13.93
CA TYR A 64 -1.86 14.26 13.85
C TYR A 64 -1.32 14.27 12.43
N THR A 65 -0.11 14.80 12.25
CA THR A 65 0.57 14.84 10.96
C THR A 65 1.75 13.89 10.96
N LEU A 66 1.87 13.07 9.93
CA LEU A 66 3.00 12.17 9.73
C LEU A 66 3.55 12.19 8.31
N ASP A 67 4.87 12.07 8.19
CA ASP A 67 5.57 11.67 6.97
C ASP A 67 6.47 10.49 7.33
N VAL A 68 6.08 9.31 6.83
CA VAL A 68 6.77 8.05 7.13
C VAL A 68 8.18 8.08 6.53
N CYS A 69 8.36 8.77 5.40
CA CYS A 69 9.57 8.70 4.60
C CYS A 69 10.58 9.78 4.96
N LYS A 70 10.13 10.99 5.29
CA LYS A 70 11.01 12.13 5.58
C LYS A 70 10.57 12.86 6.85
N PRO A 71 11.49 13.58 7.54
CA PRO A 71 11.09 14.50 8.59
C PRO A 71 10.14 15.57 8.03
N LEU A 72 9.12 15.92 8.82
CA LEU A 72 8.20 17.01 8.56
C LEU A 72 8.99 18.32 8.40
N LYS A 73 8.72 19.03 7.32
CA LYS A 73 9.32 20.34 7.07
C LYS A 73 8.54 21.42 7.79
N LYS A 74 9.26 22.32 8.45
CA LYS A 74 8.68 23.51 9.06
C LYS A 74 8.14 24.43 7.98
N SER A 75 6.93 24.92 8.18
CA SER A 75 6.40 25.99 7.35
C SER A 75 7.21 27.25 7.68
N GLY A 76 7.85 27.88 6.69
CA GLY A 76 8.72 29.05 6.91
C GLY A 76 8.01 30.30 7.49
N GLY A 77 6.74 30.19 7.89
CA GLY A 77 5.95 31.24 8.50
C GLY A 77 6.23 31.39 9.99
N LYS A 78 6.75 32.54 10.40
CA LYS A 78 6.79 32.92 11.82
C LYS A 78 5.36 32.97 12.37
N LYS A 79 4.99 32.05 13.28
CA LYS A 79 4.15 32.23 14.49
C LYS A 79 3.30 31.02 14.91
N SER A 80 3.29 29.88 14.21
CA SER A 80 2.58 28.69 14.74
C SER A 80 3.51 27.85 15.63
N PRO A 81 3.05 27.35 16.78
CA PRO A 81 3.78 26.34 17.55
C PRO A 81 3.85 25.03 16.76
N GLU A 82 5.07 24.58 16.48
CA GLU A 82 5.35 23.42 15.62
C GLU A 82 6.27 22.43 16.33
N CYS A 83 6.21 21.16 15.94
CA CYS A 83 7.18 20.18 16.39
C CYS A 83 8.63 20.55 15.98
N PRO A 84 9.65 20.17 16.77
CA PRO A 84 11.05 20.44 16.47
C PRO A 84 11.51 19.75 15.17
N ASN A 85 12.65 20.21 14.64
CA ASN A 85 13.27 19.60 13.46
C ASN A 85 13.60 18.13 13.71
N GLY A 86 13.41 17.28 12.68
CA GLY A 86 13.64 15.83 12.79
C GLY A 86 12.39 15.04 13.15
N THR A 87 11.30 15.70 13.54
CA THR A 87 10.00 15.06 13.78
C THR A 87 9.45 14.45 12.50
N ARG A 88 8.96 13.22 12.58
CA ARG A 88 8.26 12.51 11.50
C ARG A 88 6.77 12.34 11.79
N VAL A 89 6.41 12.29 13.08
CA VAL A 89 5.02 12.22 13.55
C VAL A 89 4.83 13.29 14.62
N CYS A 90 3.92 14.23 14.35
CA CYS A 90 3.62 15.38 15.21
C CYS A 90 2.14 15.37 15.57
N ALA A 91 1.82 15.74 16.81
CA ALA A 91 0.46 16.04 17.22
C ALA A 91 0.38 17.48 17.74
N ILE A 92 -0.58 18.25 17.23
CA ILE A 92 -0.85 19.62 17.66
C ILE A 92 -2.29 19.67 18.13
N THR A 93 -2.51 20.09 19.39
CA THR A 93 -3.84 20.20 19.98
C THR A 93 -4.23 21.66 20.13
N HIS A 94 -5.35 21.99 19.51
CA HIS A 94 -6.01 23.29 19.49
C HIS A 94 -7.19 23.28 20.45
N LEU A 95 -7.31 24.33 21.26
CA LEU A 95 -8.49 24.62 22.07
C LEU A 95 -9.33 25.65 21.33
N LEU A 96 -10.54 25.27 20.96
CA LEU A 96 -11.53 26.15 20.38
C LEU A 96 -12.32 26.81 21.50
N LYS A 97 -12.20 28.13 21.64
CA LYS A 97 -13.06 28.93 22.53
C LYS A 97 -14.08 29.68 21.70
N SER A 98 -15.34 29.57 22.08
CA SER A 98 -16.43 30.37 21.53
C SER A 98 -16.86 31.38 22.59
N ASP A 99 -16.42 32.63 22.44
CA ASP A 99 -16.84 33.72 23.31
C ASP A 99 -18.26 34.19 22.96
N GLU A 100 -18.96 34.81 23.93
CA GLU A 100 -20.33 35.35 23.76
C GLU A 100 -20.47 36.34 22.57
N ASP A 101 -19.36 36.93 22.13
CA ASP A 101 -19.26 37.84 20.98
C ASP A 101 -19.06 37.14 19.61
N LYS A 102 -19.15 35.80 19.54
CA LYS A 102 -18.91 34.97 18.34
C LYS A 102 -17.51 35.10 17.73
N LYS A 103 -16.51 35.47 18.54
CA LYS A 103 -15.10 35.34 18.12
C LYS A 103 -14.64 33.94 18.50
N GLU A 104 -14.47 33.10 17.49
CA GLU A 104 -13.77 31.83 17.66
C GLU A 104 -12.27 32.15 17.81
N THR A 105 -11.72 31.85 18.99
CA THR A 105 -10.28 31.89 19.19
C THR A 105 -9.74 30.48 19.19
N ASP A 106 -8.78 30.24 18.31
CA ASP A 106 -8.01 29.02 18.23
C ASP A 106 -6.67 29.20 18.96
N GLU A 107 -6.48 28.43 20.04
CA GLU A 107 -5.26 28.45 20.86
C GLU A 107 -4.59 27.07 20.87
N VAL A 108 -3.33 27.01 20.45
CA VAL A 108 -2.55 25.77 20.59
C VAL A 108 -2.18 25.55 22.04
N THR A 109 -2.66 24.45 22.60
CA THR A 109 -2.46 24.07 24.00
C THR A 109 -1.38 23.02 24.18
N ASN A 110 -1.13 22.19 23.17
CA ASN A 110 -0.12 21.14 23.25
C ASN A 110 0.53 20.85 21.89
N VAL A 111 1.84 20.55 21.92
CA VAL A 111 2.62 20.11 20.77
C VAL A 111 3.47 18.93 21.19
N VAL A 112 3.18 17.76 20.62
CA VAL A 112 3.86 16.50 20.96
C VAL A 112 4.58 15.95 19.74
N ALA A 113 5.92 15.85 19.84
CA ALA A 113 6.72 15.15 18.84
C ALA A 113 6.73 13.65 19.17
N ILE A 114 5.87 12.88 18.49
CA ILE A 114 5.60 11.48 18.81
C ILE A 114 6.73 10.55 18.33
N ALA A 115 7.26 10.80 17.14
CA ALA A 115 8.35 10.01 16.59
C ALA A 115 9.22 10.85 15.63
N GLY A 116 10.49 10.49 15.52
CA GLY A 116 11.45 11.20 14.69
C GLY A 116 12.84 11.23 15.31
N ASN A 117 13.77 11.91 14.65
CA ASN A 117 15.14 12.02 15.15
C ASN A 117 15.26 13.22 16.09
N LEU A 118 15.10 12.98 17.39
CA LEU A 118 14.82 14.02 18.38
C LEU A 118 15.89 14.14 19.47
N GLU A 119 17.06 13.52 19.30
CA GLU A 119 18.19 13.58 20.23
C GLU A 119 18.58 15.02 20.58
N ASN A 120 18.58 15.89 19.56
CA ASN A 120 18.93 17.32 19.71
C ASN A 120 17.79 18.17 20.28
N ALA A 121 16.60 17.60 20.47
CA ALA A 121 15.40 18.27 20.98
C ALA A 121 14.95 17.71 22.35
N GLY A 122 15.73 16.82 22.97
CA GLY A 122 15.42 16.22 24.27
C GLY A 122 14.63 14.91 24.22
N GLY A 123 14.40 14.38 23.01
CA GLY A 123 13.88 13.04 22.75
C GLY A 123 14.99 11.99 22.60
N SER A 124 14.70 10.94 21.84
CA SER A 124 15.61 9.84 21.52
C SER A 124 15.95 9.83 20.03
N ARG A 125 16.88 8.95 19.64
CA ARG A 125 17.17 8.64 18.25
C ARG A 125 15.93 8.03 17.58
N PHE A 126 15.73 8.34 16.30
CA PHE A 126 14.71 7.69 15.49
C PHE A 126 15.05 6.22 15.27
N GLU A 127 14.15 5.34 15.68
CA GLU A 127 14.18 3.93 15.31
C GLU A 127 12.84 3.54 14.67
N TRP A 128 12.90 2.54 13.81
CA TRP A 128 11.73 2.00 13.14
C TRP A 128 11.78 0.48 13.15
N THR A 129 10.64 -0.16 13.37
CA THR A 129 10.55 -1.62 13.39
C THR A 129 9.44 -2.07 12.43
N PRO A 130 9.80 -2.72 11.31
CA PRO A 130 8.83 -3.26 10.38
C PRO A 130 8.37 -4.65 10.85
N THR A 131 7.09 -4.95 10.68
CA THR A 131 6.52 -6.27 10.96
C THR A 131 5.49 -6.61 9.90
N ARG A 132 5.64 -7.75 9.24
CA ARG A 132 4.68 -8.22 8.27
C ARG A 132 3.45 -8.77 9.01
N LEU A 133 2.25 -8.32 8.65
CA LEU A 133 1.05 -8.64 9.40
C LEU A 133 0.65 -10.12 9.29
N SER A 134 0.82 -10.72 8.10
CA SER A 134 0.46 -12.12 7.84
C SER A 134 1.27 -13.12 8.68
N THR A 135 2.48 -12.74 9.09
CA THR A 135 3.42 -13.57 9.87
C THR A 135 3.44 -13.20 11.35
N ALA A 136 2.70 -12.16 11.75
CA ALA A 136 2.65 -11.72 13.14
C ALA A 136 2.06 -12.79 14.07
N GLU A 137 2.50 -12.81 15.33
CA GLU A 137 2.08 -13.84 16.29
C GLU A 137 0.60 -13.74 16.68
N SER A 138 -0.01 -12.56 16.55
CA SER A 138 -1.42 -12.34 16.89
C SER A 138 -2.37 -12.97 15.87
N ASN A 139 -3.34 -13.75 16.36
CA ASN A 139 -4.36 -14.40 15.52
C ASN A 139 -5.26 -13.42 14.75
N SER A 140 -5.40 -12.17 15.22
CA SER A 140 -6.13 -11.11 14.51
C SER A 140 -5.36 -10.61 13.28
N ASP A 141 -4.04 -10.60 13.37
CA ASP A 141 -3.16 -9.94 12.41
C ASP A 141 -2.83 -10.87 11.25
N LYS A 142 -2.74 -12.19 11.49
CA LYS A 142 -2.51 -13.21 10.46
C LYS A 142 -3.53 -13.23 9.32
N LYS A 143 -4.72 -12.67 9.56
CA LYS A 143 -5.78 -12.56 8.55
C LYS A 143 -5.67 -11.32 7.67
N LYS A 144 -4.81 -10.37 8.06
CA LYS A 144 -4.59 -9.10 7.37
C LYS A 144 -3.31 -9.20 6.55
N GLU A 145 -3.39 -8.74 5.30
CA GLU A 145 -2.24 -8.56 4.43
C GLU A 145 -1.74 -7.12 4.59
N GLY A 146 -0.43 -6.94 4.80
CA GLY A 146 0.14 -5.62 5.00
C GLY A 146 1.37 -5.56 5.91
N LEU A 147 1.70 -4.34 6.31
CA LEU A 147 2.91 -3.98 7.03
C LEU A 147 2.56 -3.14 8.26
N ARG A 148 3.07 -3.50 9.43
CA ARG A 148 3.08 -2.65 10.61
C ARG A 148 4.43 -1.98 10.75
N LEU A 149 4.44 -0.65 10.87
CA LEU A 149 5.62 0.13 11.23
C LEU A 149 5.47 0.70 12.64
N VAL A 150 6.40 0.38 13.52
CA VAL A 150 6.55 1.07 14.81
C VAL A 150 7.62 2.13 14.66
N LEU A 151 7.26 3.40 14.89
CA LEU A 151 8.14 4.56 14.79
C LEU A 151 8.37 5.13 16.20
N THR A 152 9.61 5.35 16.58
CA THR A 152 9.99 5.83 17.92
C THR A 152 10.83 7.11 17.87
N GLY A 153 11.22 7.61 19.04
CA GLY A 153 12.10 8.76 19.19
C GLY A 153 11.50 9.91 19.98
N GLY A 154 10.17 9.96 20.12
CA GLY A 154 9.47 11.00 20.86
C GLY A 154 9.51 10.81 22.38
N LYS A 155 9.47 11.94 23.10
CA LYS A 155 9.27 12.01 24.55
C LYS A 155 8.40 13.21 24.87
N ASP A 156 7.54 13.08 25.86
CA ASP A 156 6.68 14.17 26.32
C ASP A 156 6.74 14.31 27.86
N PRO A 157 7.06 15.49 28.41
CA PRO A 157 7.56 16.66 27.70
C PRO A 157 8.99 16.44 27.15
N LEU A 158 9.33 17.14 26.07
CA LEU A 158 10.68 17.09 25.48
C LEU A 158 11.76 17.72 26.39
N SER A 159 11.37 18.71 27.20
CA SER A 159 12.21 19.38 28.19
C SER A 159 11.75 19.08 29.61
N GLY A 160 12.63 19.27 30.60
CA GLY A 160 12.33 18.97 32.00
C GLY A 160 13.03 17.73 32.55
N PRO A 161 12.77 17.37 33.82
CA PRO A 161 13.45 16.28 34.51
C PRO A 161 13.07 14.92 33.93
N SER A 162 14.05 14.02 33.84
CA SER A 162 13.85 12.69 33.20
C SER A 162 12.74 11.83 33.81
N LYS A 163 12.31 12.10 35.05
CA LYS A 163 11.25 11.35 35.74
C LYS A 163 9.84 11.70 35.25
N GLU A 164 9.68 12.84 34.58
CA GLU A 164 8.40 13.30 34.04
C GLU A 164 8.25 12.99 32.54
N LYS A 165 9.35 12.56 31.90
CA LYS A 165 9.37 12.21 30.47
C LYS A 165 8.72 10.86 30.24
N THR A 166 7.66 10.86 29.44
CA THR A 166 6.99 9.66 28.96
C THR A 166 7.39 9.40 27.52
N ASP A 167 7.83 8.18 27.20
CA ASP A 167 8.20 7.81 25.84
C ASP A 167 6.96 7.87 24.92
N GLN A 168 7.17 8.32 23.68
CA GLN A 168 6.14 8.37 22.67
C GLN A 168 6.51 7.45 21.51
N LYS A 169 5.52 6.78 20.94
CA LYS A 169 5.70 6.00 19.71
C LYS A 169 4.44 6.02 18.85
N ALA A 170 4.61 5.90 17.55
CA ALA A 170 3.53 5.73 16.60
C ALA A 170 3.56 4.31 16.03
N ILE A 171 2.41 3.66 15.97
CA ILE A 171 2.21 2.38 15.29
C ILE A 171 1.29 2.65 14.12
N VAL A 172 1.80 2.42 12.91
CA VAL A 172 1.05 2.58 11.66
C VAL A 172 0.89 1.21 11.03
N GLU A 173 -0.35 0.74 10.94
CA GLU A 173 -0.71 -0.50 10.25
C GLU A 173 -1.15 -0.18 8.82
N PHE A 174 -0.27 -0.42 7.86
CA PHE A 174 -0.61 -0.35 6.44
C PHE A 174 -1.33 -1.63 6.05
N ILE A 175 -2.61 -1.52 5.68
CA ILE A 175 -3.46 -2.64 5.28
C ILE A 175 -3.60 -2.63 3.76
N CYS A 176 -3.39 -3.79 3.13
CA CYS A 176 -3.59 -3.95 1.70
C CYS A 176 -5.04 -3.61 1.33
N ASP A 177 -5.19 -2.58 0.50
CA ASP A 177 -6.42 -2.25 -0.21
C ASP A 177 -6.05 -1.94 -1.67
N PRO A 178 -6.26 -2.89 -2.62
CA PRO A 178 -5.85 -2.74 -4.00
C PRO A 178 -6.46 -1.52 -4.72
N ASP A 179 -7.60 -1.04 -4.24
CA ASP A 179 -8.40 0.00 -4.89
C ASP A 179 -8.05 1.41 -4.38
N ARG A 180 -7.14 1.53 -3.41
CA ARG A 180 -6.77 2.81 -2.78
C ARG A 180 -5.29 3.13 -2.96
N GLU A 181 -5.01 4.37 -3.34
CA GLU A 181 -3.66 4.93 -3.27
C GLU A 181 -3.20 5.09 -1.83
N GLY A 182 -4.10 5.51 -0.93
CA GLY A 182 -3.79 5.84 0.46
C GLY A 182 -3.80 7.34 0.76
N THR A 183 -4.21 8.20 -0.18
CA THR A 183 -4.29 9.66 0.01
C THR A 183 -5.74 10.17 -0.02
N GLU A 184 -6.71 9.26 -0.08
CA GLU A 184 -8.13 9.58 -0.19
C GLU A 184 -8.70 10.03 1.15
N GLY A 185 -9.61 11.00 1.08
CA GLY A 185 -10.42 11.44 2.23
C GLY A 185 -9.63 12.03 3.38
N GLU A 186 -8.42 12.53 3.13
CA GLU A 186 -7.66 13.30 4.13
C GLU A 186 -8.38 14.60 4.47
N TRP A 187 -8.58 14.82 5.77
CA TRP A 187 -9.16 16.05 6.27
C TRP A 187 -8.13 17.18 6.15
N VAL A 188 -8.48 18.24 5.44
CA VAL A 188 -7.61 19.42 5.33
C VAL A 188 -7.76 20.23 6.61
N SER A 189 -6.79 20.14 7.52
CA SER A 189 -6.66 21.11 8.61
C SER A 189 -6.22 22.47 8.03
N GLU A 190 -6.56 23.56 8.70
CA GLU A 190 -6.13 24.91 8.30
C GLU A 190 -4.61 25.14 8.47
N GLU A 191 -3.87 24.15 8.97
CA GLU A 191 -2.43 24.22 9.24
C GLU A 191 -1.59 23.97 7.98
N LYS A 192 -1.00 25.05 7.45
CA LYS A 192 -0.16 25.05 6.24
C LYS A 192 1.19 24.36 6.43
N TYR A 193 1.27 23.06 6.20
CA TYR A 193 2.52 22.41 5.78
C TYR A 193 2.75 22.60 4.26
N GLU A 194 4.01 22.67 3.81
CA GLU A 194 4.34 22.86 2.38
C GLU A 194 3.89 21.64 1.55
N LYS A 195 2.78 21.82 0.80
CA LYS A 195 2.27 20.86 -0.20
C LYS A 195 3.19 20.76 -1.43
N ARG A 196 3.12 19.64 -2.16
CA ARG A 196 3.83 19.42 -3.44
C ARG A 196 3.34 20.40 -4.52
N ALA A 197 4.24 20.77 -5.44
CA ALA A 197 4.10 21.89 -6.37
C ALA A 197 3.18 21.67 -7.59
N ASP A 198 2.42 20.57 -7.65
CA ASP A 198 1.76 20.15 -8.90
C ASP A 198 0.23 20.31 -8.93
N GLU A 199 -0.40 20.92 -7.93
CA GLU A 199 -1.83 21.27 -7.98
C GLU A 199 -2.01 22.78 -8.08
N LYS A 200 -2.22 23.26 -9.31
CA LYS A 200 -2.74 24.59 -9.59
C LYS A 200 -4.26 24.52 -9.80
N LYS A 201 -4.97 25.38 -9.04
CA LYS A 201 -6.30 25.95 -9.29
C LYS A 201 -7.50 24.99 -9.05
N ASP A 202 -8.68 25.41 -8.60
CA ASP A 202 -9.37 26.71 -8.63
C ASP A 202 -10.09 27.00 -7.31
N ASP A 203 -10.07 28.27 -6.88
CA ASP A 203 -10.98 28.83 -5.87
C ASP A 203 -12.42 28.91 -6.44
N ASP A 204 -13.37 28.98 -5.51
CA ASP A 204 -14.82 29.24 -5.69
C ASP A 204 -15.72 28.02 -6.00
N LYS A 205 -15.98 27.23 -4.95
CA LYS A 205 -17.33 26.78 -4.62
C LYS A 205 -17.46 26.45 -3.13
N LYS A 206 -18.15 27.33 -2.40
CA LYS A 206 -18.81 26.95 -1.15
C LYS A 206 -19.94 26.01 -1.53
N GLU A 207 -19.77 24.72 -1.25
CA GLU A 207 -20.90 23.81 -1.12
C GLU A 207 -21.34 23.86 0.34
N ASP A 208 -22.57 24.33 0.56
CA ASP A 208 -23.29 24.18 1.81
C ASP A 208 -23.51 22.67 2.03
N GLY A 209 -22.58 22.05 2.74
CA GLY A 209 -22.70 20.69 3.23
C GLY A 209 -23.59 20.69 4.47
N ASP A 210 -24.61 19.84 4.43
CA ASP A 210 -25.50 19.50 5.53
C ASP A 210 -24.64 18.88 6.66
N ASP A 211 -24.11 19.72 7.55
CA ASP A 211 -23.43 19.31 8.77
C ASP A 211 -24.45 18.58 9.64
N LYS A 212 -24.48 17.25 9.53
CA LYS A 212 -25.14 16.41 10.52
C LYS A 212 -24.36 16.62 11.82
N ASP A 213 -24.97 17.34 12.76
CA ASP A 213 -24.53 17.47 14.15
C ASP A 213 -24.13 16.09 14.71
N GLU A 214 -22.84 15.73 14.61
CA GLU A 214 -22.25 14.67 15.40
C GLU A 214 -22.19 15.21 16.84
N GLY A 215 -23.17 14.83 17.65
CA GLY A 215 -23.33 15.38 19.01
C GLY A 215 -22.04 15.36 19.83
N GLU A 216 -21.88 16.37 20.69
CA GLU A 216 -20.69 16.62 21.50
C GLU A 216 -20.21 15.36 22.25
N SER A 217 -19.22 14.66 21.70
CA SER A 217 -18.65 13.45 22.28
C SER A 217 -17.49 13.79 23.22
N THR A 218 -17.54 13.21 24.43
CA THR A 218 -16.41 13.28 25.38
C THR A 218 -15.24 12.38 24.99
N LEU A 219 -15.51 11.41 24.12
CA LEU A 219 -14.52 10.53 23.50
C LEU A 219 -13.98 11.19 22.25
N GLU A 220 -12.66 11.21 22.16
CA GLU A 220 -11.95 11.68 20.98
C GLU A 220 -12.27 10.77 19.79
N HIS A 221 -12.64 11.38 18.67
CA HIS A 221 -12.97 10.68 17.44
C HIS A 221 -12.44 11.45 16.24
N GLN A 222 -12.16 10.73 15.16
CA GLN A 222 -11.63 11.30 13.94
C GLN A 222 -12.72 11.98 13.12
N LEU A 223 -12.47 13.23 12.70
CA LEU A 223 -13.19 13.89 11.63
C LEU A 223 -12.68 13.32 10.31
N LYS A 224 -13.54 12.59 9.58
CA LYS A 224 -13.15 11.91 8.35
C LYS A 224 -14.26 11.87 7.32
N HIS A 225 -13.89 11.89 6.05
CA HIS A 225 -14.79 11.56 4.96
C HIS A 225 -15.06 10.04 4.93
N GLU A 226 -16.19 9.62 4.34
CA GLU A 226 -16.59 8.20 4.29
C GLU A 226 -15.53 7.30 3.63
N ASN A 227 -14.72 7.86 2.74
CA ASN A 227 -13.67 7.16 2.00
C ASN A 227 -12.24 7.41 2.53
N ALA A 228 -12.07 7.95 3.75
CA ALA A 228 -10.74 8.20 4.29
C ALA A 228 -9.87 6.93 4.35
N SER A 229 -8.67 7.01 3.80
CA SER A 229 -7.71 5.89 3.77
C SER A 229 -6.84 5.82 5.02
N LEU A 230 -6.60 6.97 5.66
CA LEU A 230 -5.86 7.07 6.93
C LEU A 230 -6.84 7.23 8.09
N ILE A 231 -6.83 6.26 8.99
CA ILE A 231 -7.76 6.13 10.11
C ILE A 231 -7.00 6.25 11.43
N TRP A 232 -7.55 7.04 12.35
CA TRP A 232 -7.07 7.14 13.72
C TRP A 232 -7.77 6.09 14.59
N ASP A 233 -6.97 5.24 15.23
CA ASP A 233 -7.47 4.18 16.11
C ASP A 233 -7.39 4.57 17.60
N GLY A 234 -6.50 5.51 17.96
CA GLY A 234 -6.34 5.97 19.34
C GLY A 234 -5.00 6.63 19.64
N PHE A 235 -4.95 7.39 20.75
CA PHE A 235 -3.71 7.93 21.31
C PHE A 235 -3.64 7.77 22.84
N GLU A 236 -3.25 6.58 23.27
CA GLU A 236 -3.44 6.11 24.65
C GLU A 236 -2.12 5.77 25.35
N ASN A 237 -2.14 5.79 26.69
CA ASN A 237 -1.01 5.36 27.50
C ASN A 237 -1.00 3.83 27.64
N GLU A 238 0.09 3.18 27.25
CA GLU A 238 0.28 1.75 27.41
C GLU A 238 1.64 1.47 28.08
N LYS A 239 1.59 0.99 29.33
CA LYS A 239 2.76 0.78 30.19
C LYS A 239 3.54 2.09 30.39
N ASP A 240 4.75 2.17 29.85
CA ASP A 240 5.70 3.28 30.04
C ASP A 240 5.75 4.24 28.84
N ALA A 241 4.87 4.04 27.84
CA ALA A 241 4.84 4.87 26.64
C ALA A 241 3.41 5.24 26.24
N ARG A 242 3.25 6.41 25.65
CA ARG A 242 2.01 6.82 24.98
C ARG A 242 2.09 6.48 23.50
N ILE A 243 1.06 5.82 22.99
CA ILE A 243 1.06 5.16 21.68
C ILE A 243 -0.01 5.77 20.80
N LEU A 244 0.41 6.34 19.67
CA LEU A 244 -0.50 6.70 18.57
C LEU A 244 -0.70 5.47 17.69
N ARG A 245 -1.95 5.07 17.46
CA ARG A 245 -2.32 3.95 16.59
C ARG A 245 -3.07 4.48 15.39
N LEU A 246 -2.56 4.18 14.20
CA LEU A 246 -3.15 4.56 12.93
C LEU A 246 -3.29 3.31 12.04
N THR A 247 -4.40 3.23 11.32
CA THR A 247 -4.62 2.25 10.25
C THR A 247 -4.61 2.98 8.92
N TRP A 248 -3.82 2.51 7.97
CA TRP A 248 -3.65 3.14 6.67
C TRP A 248 -3.94 2.15 5.53
N HIS A 249 -5.07 2.34 4.86
CA HIS A 249 -5.46 1.52 3.71
C HIS A 249 -4.75 1.99 2.45
N THR A 250 -4.06 1.08 1.77
CA THR A 250 -3.29 1.41 0.57
C THR A 250 -2.92 0.17 -0.23
N LYS A 251 -2.85 0.30 -1.55
CA LYS A 251 -2.36 -0.75 -2.44
C LYS A 251 -0.86 -1.01 -2.29
N TYR A 252 -0.12 -0.06 -1.72
CA TYR A 252 1.33 -0.19 -1.49
C TYR A 252 1.68 -1.17 -0.36
N ALA A 253 0.69 -1.57 0.43
CA ALA A 253 0.80 -2.62 1.44
C ALA A 253 0.45 -4.01 0.91
N CYS A 254 0.00 -4.13 -0.34
CA CYS A 254 -0.32 -5.42 -0.94
C CYS A 254 0.94 -6.18 -1.33
N GLU A 255 1.00 -7.42 -0.90
CA GLU A 255 2.03 -8.37 -1.24
C GLU A 255 1.72 -8.87 -2.66
N LYS A 256 2.51 -8.41 -3.64
CA LYS A 256 2.45 -9.01 -4.98
C LYS A 256 2.68 -10.52 -4.81
N LYS A 257 1.74 -11.36 -5.23
CA LYS A 257 1.89 -12.82 -5.20
C LYS A 257 3.21 -13.18 -5.87
N GLU A 258 4.17 -13.63 -5.07
CA GLU A 258 5.36 -14.29 -5.59
C GLU A 258 4.90 -15.61 -6.20
N GLU A 259 4.52 -15.59 -7.48
CA GLU A 259 4.59 -16.78 -8.28
C GLU A 259 6.07 -17.13 -8.43
N SER A 260 6.43 -18.26 -7.85
CA SER A 260 7.70 -18.92 -7.99
C SER A 260 8.19 -18.91 -9.45
N GLY A 261 9.30 -18.20 -9.69
CA GLY A 261 10.20 -18.48 -10.81
C GLY A 261 10.29 -17.41 -11.90
N GLY A 262 11.35 -16.61 -11.81
CA GLY A 262 12.16 -16.25 -12.98
C GLY A 262 11.85 -14.94 -13.70
N GLY A 263 12.74 -13.95 -13.50
CA GLY A 263 13.33 -13.20 -14.62
C GLY A 263 12.66 -11.89 -15.04
N SER A 264 13.30 -10.80 -14.58
CA SER A 264 13.65 -9.58 -15.34
C SER A 264 12.55 -8.60 -15.79
N ASP A 265 12.65 -7.39 -15.23
CA ASP A 265 12.48 -6.05 -15.81
C ASP A 265 11.77 -5.93 -17.17
N ASP A 266 10.69 -5.15 -17.25
CA ASP A 266 10.77 -3.73 -17.63
C ASP A 266 9.37 -3.06 -17.50
N GLY A 267 9.36 -1.74 -17.36
CA GLY A 267 8.17 -0.94 -17.05
C GLY A 267 7.16 -0.76 -18.19
N GLY A 268 6.01 -0.22 -17.82
CA GLY A 268 5.02 0.34 -18.74
C GLY A 268 3.61 -0.17 -18.50
N ASP A 269 2.71 0.76 -18.20
CA ASP A 269 1.27 0.58 -18.05
C ASP A 269 0.65 -0.31 -19.14
N SER A 270 -0.07 -1.31 -18.69
CA SER A 270 -1.46 -1.56 -19.08
C SER A 270 -1.88 -2.89 -18.48
N SER A 271 -3.16 -2.96 -18.12
CA SER A 271 -3.87 -4.18 -17.79
C SER A 271 -3.76 -5.21 -18.92
N SER A 272 -2.64 -5.92 -19.01
CA SER A 272 -2.54 -7.09 -19.86
C SER A 272 -3.21 -8.23 -19.10
N SER A 273 -4.49 -8.41 -19.39
CA SER A 273 -5.20 -9.65 -19.09
C SER A 273 -4.41 -10.78 -19.72
N HIS A 274 -3.59 -11.46 -18.90
CA HIS A 274 -2.71 -12.54 -19.31
C HIS A 274 -3.56 -13.58 -20.05
N TRP A 275 -3.37 -13.68 -21.37
CA TRP A 275 -4.07 -14.65 -22.21
C TRP A 275 -3.65 -16.03 -21.71
N GLY A 276 -4.55 -16.70 -20.99
CA GLY A 276 -4.23 -17.94 -20.28
C GLY A 276 -3.71 -19.04 -21.19
N PHE A 277 -3.04 -20.02 -20.58
CA PHE A 277 -2.50 -21.24 -21.19
C PHE A 277 -3.39 -21.86 -22.29
N PHE A 278 -4.71 -21.82 -22.11
CA PHE A 278 -5.66 -22.40 -23.05
C PHE A 278 -5.66 -21.67 -24.41
N THR A 279 -5.52 -20.34 -24.41
CA THR A 279 -5.50 -19.56 -25.65
C THR A 279 -4.17 -19.70 -26.39
N TRP A 280 -3.07 -19.82 -25.66
CA TRP A 280 -1.74 -20.11 -26.23
C TRP A 280 -1.67 -21.50 -26.86
N PHE A 281 -2.23 -22.52 -26.19
CA PHE A 281 -2.34 -23.87 -26.74
C PHE A 281 -3.17 -23.90 -28.04
N ILE A 282 -4.30 -23.19 -28.07
CA ILE A 282 -5.13 -23.07 -29.29
C ILE A 282 -4.35 -22.38 -30.42
N LEU A 283 -3.58 -21.34 -30.12
CA LEU A 283 -2.79 -20.61 -31.11
C LEU A 283 -1.70 -21.50 -31.73
N ILE A 284 -1.00 -22.29 -30.91
CA ILE A 284 -0.01 -23.26 -31.39
C ILE A 284 -0.66 -24.36 -32.22
N ALA A 285 -1.77 -24.93 -31.76
CA ALA A 285 -2.51 -25.94 -32.52
C ALA A 285 -2.95 -25.40 -33.88
N PHE A 286 -3.46 -24.16 -33.92
CA PHE A 286 -3.83 -23.49 -35.16
C PHE A 286 -2.64 -23.30 -36.10
N LEU A 287 -1.49 -22.85 -35.60
CA LEU A 287 -0.28 -22.67 -36.40
C LEU A 287 0.27 -24.00 -36.95
N LEU A 288 0.21 -25.08 -36.18
CA LEU A 288 0.62 -26.41 -36.64
C LEU A 288 -0.31 -26.94 -37.74
N ILE A 289 -1.63 -26.77 -37.59
CA ILE A 289 -2.61 -27.16 -38.61
C ILE A 289 -2.41 -26.32 -39.87
N ALA A 290 -2.26 -25.00 -39.75
CA ALA A 290 -2.01 -24.12 -40.88
C ALA A 290 -0.70 -24.49 -41.61
N GLY A 291 0.37 -24.75 -40.85
CA GLY A 291 1.66 -25.20 -41.39
C GLY A 291 1.54 -26.53 -42.15
N TYR A 292 0.82 -27.50 -41.58
CA TYR A 292 0.55 -28.79 -42.23
C TYR A 292 -0.22 -28.58 -43.54
N LEU A 293 -1.29 -27.78 -43.55
CA LEU A 293 -2.08 -27.54 -44.75
C LEU A 293 -1.29 -26.82 -45.85
N ILE A 294 -0.52 -25.78 -45.52
CA ILE A 294 0.29 -25.04 -46.48
C ILE A 294 1.37 -25.94 -47.08
N PHE A 295 2.11 -26.66 -46.23
CA PHE A 295 3.21 -27.52 -46.68
C PHE A 295 2.71 -28.72 -47.48
N SER A 296 1.63 -29.38 -47.04
CA SER A 296 1.02 -30.49 -47.78
C SER A 296 0.39 -30.03 -49.10
N SER A 297 -0.28 -28.88 -49.11
CA SER A 297 -0.82 -28.27 -50.34
C SER A 297 0.30 -27.96 -51.33
N TRP A 298 1.43 -27.44 -50.87
CA TRP A 298 2.60 -27.17 -51.71
C TRP A 298 3.19 -28.45 -52.31
N ILE A 299 3.41 -29.50 -51.51
CA ILE A 299 3.89 -30.81 -52.01
C ILE A 299 2.89 -31.39 -53.03
N ASN A 300 1.60 -31.31 -52.74
CA ASN A 300 0.57 -31.88 -53.61
C ASN A 300 0.48 -31.12 -54.96
N PHE A 301 0.62 -29.79 -54.91
CA PHE A 301 0.66 -28.93 -56.09
C PHE A 301 1.91 -29.13 -56.95
N THR A 302 3.09 -29.19 -56.32
CA THR A 302 4.38 -29.27 -57.05
C THR A 302 4.74 -30.65 -57.54
N ARG A 303 4.34 -31.71 -56.83
CA ARG A 303 4.71 -33.09 -57.18
C ARG A 303 3.62 -33.83 -57.95
N TYR A 304 2.34 -33.53 -57.69
CA TYR A 304 1.21 -34.26 -58.27
C TYR A 304 0.32 -33.42 -59.20
N GLY A 305 0.54 -32.10 -59.28
CA GLY A 305 -0.20 -31.22 -60.21
C GLY A 305 -1.70 -31.13 -59.93
N ALA A 306 -2.14 -31.56 -58.75
CA ALA A 306 -3.54 -31.54 -58.31
C ALA A 306 -4.07 -30.11 -58.33
N ARG A 307 -5.34 -29.94 -58.74
CA ARG A 307 -6.03 -28.64 -58.77
C ARG A 307 -7.39 -28.74 -58.08
N GLY A 308 -7.73 -27.73 -57.30
CA GLY A 308 -9.00 -27.66 -56.59
C GLY A 308 -8.98 -28.41 -55.25
N TRP A 309 -10.07 -29.10 -54.93
CA TRP A 309 -10.34 -29.68 -53.60
C TRP A 309 -9.44 -30.88 -53.24
N ASP A 310 -8.63 -31.36 -54.20
CA ASP A 310 -7.69 -32.48 -54.07
C ASP A 310 -6.32 -32.07 -53.47
N LEU A 311 -6.09 -30.77 -53.22
CA LEU A 311 -4.86 -30.32 -52.55
C LEU A 311 -4.79 -30.68 -51.06
N LEU A 312 -5.94 -30.95 -50.43
CA LEU A 312 -6.01 -31.30 -49.01
C LEU A 312 -5.77 -32.81 -48.82
N PRO A 313 -4.71 -33.22 -48.09
CA PRO A 313 -4.56 -34.62 -47.74
C PRO A 313 -5.79 -35.08 -46.95
N HIS A 314 -6.41 -36.18 -47.40
CA HIS A 314 -7.65 -36.74 -46.84
C HIS A 314 -8.92 -35.88 -47.06
N SER A 315 -9.03 -35.16 -48.18
CA SER A 315 -10.25 -34.38 -48.52
C SER A 315 -11.54 -35.23 -48.45
N ASP A 316 -11.47 -36.52 -48.80
CA ASP A 316 -12.58 -37.48 -48.64
C ASP A 316 -13.05 -37.59 -47.18
N THR A 317 -12.14 -37.61 -46.21
CA THR A 317 -12.50 -37.65 -44.78
C THR A 317 -13.11 -36.33 -44.31
N ILE A 318 -12.64 -35.19 -44.82
CA ILE A 318 -13.16 -33.86 -44.48
C ILE A 318 -14.59 -33.69 -45.00
N ARG A 319 -14.90 -34.32 -46.13
CA ARG A 319 -16.25 -34.39 -46.69
C ARG A 319 -17.22 -35.21 -45.83
N ASP A 320 -16.67 -36.20 -45.12
CA ASP A 320 -17.43 -37.13 -44.28
C ASP A 320 -17.61 -36.65 -42.83
N ILE A 321 -16.79 -35.70 -42.35
CA ILE A 321 -16.92 -35.07 -41.01
C ILE A 321 -18.35 -34.62 -40.67
N PRO A 322 -19.09 -33.88 -41.52
CA PRO A 322 -20.44 -33.44 -41.17
C PRO A 322 -21.42 -34.60 -40.95
N TYR A 323 -21.21 -35.73 -41.63
CA TYR A 323 -22.04 -36.93 -41.48
C TYR A 323 -21.65 -37.72 -40.22
N LEU A 324 -20.35 -37.87 -39.97
CA LEU A 324 -19.81 -38.51 -38.76
C LEU A 324 -20.18 -37.75 -37.47
N LEU A 325 -20.11 -36.41 -37.50
CA LEU A 325 -20.50 -35.56 -36.38
C LEU A 325 -22.01 -35.64 -36.10
N LYS A 326 -22.83 -35.70 -37.16
CA LYS A 326 -24.29 -35.86 -37.04
C LYS A 326 -24.65 -37.20 -36.40
N ASP A 327 -23.96 -38.27 -36.75
CA ASP A 327 -24.20 -39.60 -36.18
C ASP A 327 -23.65 -39.74 -34.75
N PHE A 328 -22.55 -39.05 -34.43
CA PHE A 328 -22.01 -38.97 -33.08
C PHE A 328 -22.94 -38.17 -32.16
N ILE A 329 -23.44 -37.01 -32.62
CA ILE A 329 -24.41 -36.19 -31.88
C ILE A 329 -25.74 -36.93 -31.71
N ARG A 330 -26.24 -37.63 -32.74
CA ARG A 330 -27.44 -38.47 -32.62
C ARG A 330 -27.27 -39.60 -31.62
N ARG A 331 -26.12 -40.26 -31.59
CA ARG A 331 -25.82 -41.30 -30.59
C ARG A 331 -25.72 -40.73 -29.17
N ILE A 332 -25.09 -39.57 -29.01
CA ILE A 332 -25.01 -38.88 -27.71
C ILE A 332 -26.40 -38.44 -27.24
N LEU A 333 -27.22 -37.85 -28.11
CA LEU A 333 -28.60 -37.46 -27.79
C LEU A 333 -29.46 -38.67 -27.45
N ASN A 334 -29.35 -39.78 -28.18
CA ASN A 334 -30.07 -41.02 -27.87
C ASN A 334 -29.57 -41.71 -26.58
N THR A 335 -28.30 -41.51 -26.21
CA THR A 335 -27.72 -42.05 -24.97
C THR A 335 -28.11 -41.20 -23.76
N VAL A 336 -28.28 -39.88 -23.95
CA VAL A 336 -28.64 -38.93 -22.89
C VAL A 336 -30.16 -38.78 -22.70
N GLN A 337 -30.97 -39.03 -23.74
CA GLN A 337 -32.44 -38.96 -23.67
C GLN A 337 -33.16 -40.27 -23.30
N GLY A 338 -32.42 -41.33 -22.96
CA GLY A 338 -32.95 -42.37 -22.08
C GLY A 338 -33.16 -43.75 -22.71
N THR A 339 -32.52 -44.72 -22.04
CA THR A 339 -32.93 -46.10 -21.92
C THR A 339 -34.38 -46.19 -21.41
N GLY A 340 -35.33 -46.22 -22.33
CA GLY A 340 -36.69 -46.69 -22.06
C GLY A 340 -36.74 -48.22 -22.08
N SER A 341 -36.80 -48.82 -20.89
CA SER A 341 -37.14 -50.23 -20.68
C SER A 341 -38.48 -50.59 -21.34
N ARG A 342 -38.47 -51.61 -22.23
CA ARG A 342 -39.59 -52.48 -22.71
C ARG A 342 -39.06 -53.28 -23.93
N GLY A 343 -39.06 -54.61 -24.05
CA GLY A 343 -39.61 -55.74 -23.31
C GLY A 343 -39.93 -56.87 -24.32
N GLY A 344 -39.43 -58.11 -24.10
CA GLY A 344 -39.77 -59.35 -24.84
C GLY A 344 -39.17 -59.47 -26.25
N TYR A 345 -38.62 -60.61 -26.72
CA TYR A 345 -39.01 -62.00 -26.53
C TYR A 345 -37.78 -62.93 -26.47
N SER A 346 -37.80 -63.84 -25.50
CA SER A 346 -37.27 -65.19 -25.67
C SER A 346 -38.34 -66.05 -26.34
N ALA A 347 -38.02 -66.65 -27.48
CA ALA A 347 -38.74 -67.82 -27.99
C ALA A 347 -37.76 -68.71 -28.78
N VAL A 348 -37.54 -69.89 -28.18
CA VAL A 348 -37.09 -71.21 -28.68
C VAL A 348 -36.16 -71.33 -29.88
#